data_AF-A0A367ELV2-F1
#
_entry.id   AF-A0A367ELV2-F1
#
_cell.length_a   1.000
_cell.length_b   1.000
_cell.length_c   1.000
_cell.angle_alpha   90.00
_cell.angle_beta   90.00
_cell.angle_gamma   90.00
#
_symmetry.space_group_name_H-M   'P 1'
#
loop_
_entity.id
_entity.type
_entity.pdbx_description
1 polymer ?
#
loop_
_entity_poly.entity_id
_entity_poly.type
_entity_poly.pdbx_seq_one_letter_code
_entity_poly.pdbx_strand_id
1 'polypeptide(L)' 'MATHHVRVLMTAGDQAELVTPMHPASAPLRVPAERIARQAGLPANELPGREFTVTHLGADDADGFHLVNDPRL' A
#
# COMPACT_ATOMS: atom_id res chain seq x y z
N MET A 1 10.88 -3.18 -14.81
CA MET A 1 10.75 -2.11 -13.80
C MET A 1 10.94 -2.73 -12.43
N ALA A 2 11.61 -2.06 -11.51
CA ALA A 2 11.80 -2.58 -10.14
C ALA A 2 10.49 -2.48 -9.36
N THR A 3 10.13 -3.53 -8.64
CA THR A 3 8.99 -3.54 -7.72
C THR A 3 9.47 -3.48 -6.28
N HIS A 4 8.71 -2.81 -5.42
CA HIS A 4 9.04 -2.66 -3.99
C HIS A 4 7.94 -3.27 -3.13
N HIS A 5 8.31 -3.99 -2.08
CA HIS A 5 7.35 -4.54 -1.13
C HIS A 5 6.93 -3.47 -0.12
N VAL A 6 5.62 -3.36 0.10
CA VAL A 6 5.03 -2.46 1.10
C VAL A 6 3.93 -3.19 1.86
N ARG A 7 3.66 -2.77 3.09
CA ARG A 7 2.57 -3.30 3.92
C ARG A 7 1.69 -2.17 4.40
N VAL A 8 0.38 -2.32 4.26
CA VAL A 8 -0.58 -1.40 4.89
C VAL A 8 -0.63 -1.73 6.38
N LEU A 9 -0.21 -0.79 7.22
CA LEU A 9 -0.29 -0.92 8.67
C LEU A 9 -1.74 -0.74 9.15
N MET A 10 -2.37 0.36 8.73
CA MET A 10 -3.75 0.71 9.07
C MET A 10 -4.33 1.73 8.08
N THR A 11 -5.62 1.99 8.19
CA THR A 11 -6.30 3.13 7.55
C THR A 11 -6.77 4.11 8.62
N ALA A 12 -6.60 5.41 8.36
CA ALA A 12 -7.02 6.50 9.23
C ALA A 12 -7.79 7.52 8.39
N GLY A 13 -9.12 7.51 8.49
CA GLY A 13 -9.97 8.29 7.59
C GLY A 13 -9.84 7.79 6.13
N ASP A 14 -9.45 8.68 5.23
CA ASP A 14 -9.25 8.40 3.80
C ASP A 14 -7.80 7.99 3.45
N GLN A 15 -6.89 7.99 4.43
CA GLN A 15 -5.48 7.65 4.24
C GLN A 15 -5.17 6.21 4.69
N ALA A 16 -4.26 5.57 3.99
CA ALA A 16 -3.58 4.35 4.39
C ALA A 16 -2.15 4.68 4.85
N GLU A 17 -1.72 4.06 5.95
CA GLU A 17 -0.35 4.14 6.44
C GLU A 17 0.43 2.92 5.96
N LEU A 18 1.53 3.16 5.25
CA LEU A 18 2.37 2.14 4.64
C LEU A 18 3.72 2.03 5.36
N VAL A 19 4.09 0.80 5.67
CA VAL A 19 5.48 0.43 5.93
C VAL A 19 6.14 0.15 4.59
N THR A 20 7.26 0.82 4.33
CA THR A 20 8.06 0.65 3.11
C THR A 20 9.55 0.57 3.48
N PRO A 21 10.45 0.22 2.54
CA PRO A 21 11.89 0.29 2.79
C PRO A 21 12.41 1.68 3.22
N MET A 22 11.68 2.75 2.90
CA MET A 22 12.05 4.13 3.26
C MET A 22 11.30 4.64 4.50
N HIS A 23 10.13 4.06 4.81
CA HIS A 23 9.21 4.52 5.83
C HIS A 23 8.91 3.40 6.83
N PRO A 24 9.60 3.38 7.99
CA PRO A 24 9.36 2.37 9.02
C PRO A 24 8.00 2.59 9.71
N ALA A 25 7.54 1.60 10.48
CA ALA A 25 6.26 1.68 11.18
C ALA A 25 6.14 2.87 12.17
N SER A 26 7.25 3.41 12.66
CA SER A 26 7.27 4.60 13.52
C SER A 26 7.09 5.93 12.75
N ALA A 27 7.25 5.91 11.43
CA ALA A 27 7.10 7.04 10.53
C ALA A 27 6.58 6.55 9.16
N PRO A 28 5.33 6.05 9.10
CA PRO A 28 4.79 5.42 7.90
C PRO A 28 4.50 6.44 6.80
N LEU A 29 4.58 5.98 5.55
CA LEU A 29 4.15 6.76 4.39
C LEU A 29 2.63 6.80 4.35
N ARG A 30 2.03 7.97 4.14
CA ARG A 30 0.59 8.12 3.99
C ARG A 30 0.22 8.31 2.54
N VAL A 31 -0.73 7.51 2.06
CA VAL A 31 -1.30 7.64 0.72
C VAL A 31 -2.82 7.47 0.76
N PRO A 32 -3.57 7.97 -0.23
CA PRO A 32 -5.02 7.76 -0.28
C PRO A 32 -5.39 6.28 -0.33
N ALA A 33 -6.18 5.81 0.64
CA ALA A 33 -6.60 4.41 0.74
C ALA A 33 -7.40 3.97 -0.50
N GLU A 34 -8.25 4.85 -1.03
CA GLU A 34 -9.04 4.60 -2.23
C GLU A 34 -8.16 4.30 -3.47
N ARG A 35 -6.97 4.91 -3.56
CA ARG A 35 -6.04 4.65 -4.66
C ARG A 35 -5.59 3.19 -4.64
N ILE A 36 -5.16 2.70 -3.47
CA ILE A 36 -4.72 1.31 -3.28
C ILE A 36 -5.88 0.37 -3.59
N ALA A 37 -7.04 0.63 -3.01
CA ALA A 37 -8.27 -0.15 -3.18
C ALA A 37 -8.61 -0.34 -4.66
N ARG A 38 -8.65 0.77 -5.41
CA ARG A 38 -8.94 0.77 -6.85
C ARG A 38 -7.91 -0.02 -7.66
N GLN A 39 -6.62 0.14 -7.38
CA GLN A 39 -5.56 -0.52 -8.14
C GLN A 39 -5.46 -2.02 -7.84
N ALA A 40 -5.65 -2.41 -6.58
CA ALA A 40 -5.65 -3.81 -6.16
C ALA A 40 -6.98 -4.51 -6.44
N GLY A 41 -8.04 -3.78 -6.79
CA GLY A 41 -9.40 -4.33 -6.93
C GLY A 41 -9.92 -4.89 -5.61
N LEU A 42 -9.69 -4.18 -4.50
CA LEU A 42 -10.13 -4.52 -3.14
C LEU A 42 -10.97 -3.38 -2.57
N PRO A 43 -11.88 -3.62 -1.62
CA PRO A 43 -12.50 -2.55 -0.88
C PRO A 43 -11.51 -1.98 0.17
N ALA A 44 -11.63 -0.68 0.49
CA ALA A 44 -10.66 0.02 1.34
C ALA A 44 -10.56 -0.55 2.77
N ASN A 45 -11.65 -1.14 3.29
CA ASN A 45 -11.68 -1.79 4.60
C ASN A 45 -10.91 -3.13 4.66
N GLU A 46 -10.53 -3.69 3.51
CA GLU A 46 -9.71 -4.91 3.44
C GLU A 46 -8.21 -4.64 3.32
N LEU A 47 -7.80 -3.37 3.23
CA LEU A 47 -6.40 -2.99 3.07
C LEU A 47 -5.52 -3.25 4.31
N PRO A 48 -5.96 -2.95 5.56
CA PRO A 48 -5.11 -3.12 6.74
C PRO A 48 -4.51 -4.53 6.86
N GLY A 49 -3.20 -4.59 7.10
CA GLY A 49 -2.45 -5.83 7.22
C GLY A 49 -2.05 -6.49 5.89
N ARG A 50 -2.58 -6.03 4.75
CA ARG A 50 -2.21 -6.59 3.43
C ARG A 50 -0.85 -6.09 2.96
N GLU A 51 -0.21 -6.94 2.16
CA GLU A 51 1.07 -6.66 1.52
C GLU A 51 0.90 -6.48 0.02
N PHE A 52 1.61 -5.49 -0.52
CA PHE A 52 1.57 -5.13 -1.93
C PHE A 52 2.98 -5.05 -2.49
N THR A 53 3.09 -5.26 -3.79
CA THR A 53 4.19 -4.70 -4.57
C THR A 53 3.74 -3.37 -5.18
N VAL A 54 4.66 -2.42 -5.28
CA VAL A 54 4.45 -1.13 -5.95
C VAL A 54 5.49 -0.95 -7.05
N THR A 55 5.08 -0.35 -8.17
CA THR A 55 5.99 -0.03 -9.29
C THR A 55 6.69 1.31 -9.09
N HIS A 56 6.15 2.19 -8.24
CA HIS A 56 6.76 3.43 -7.84
C HIS A 56 6.80 3.57 -6.31
N LEU A 57 7.97 3.94 -5.78
CA LEU A 57 8.17 4.29 -4.38
C LEU A 57 9.11 5.50 -4.31
N GLY A 58 8.60 6.60 -3.74
CA GLY A 58 9.35 7.83 -3.46
C GLY A 58 9.31 8.18 -1.97
N ALA A 59 9.89 9.35 -1.64
CA ALA A 59 9.86 9.88 -0.28
C ALA A 59 8.44 10.26 0.18
N ASP A 60 7.59 10.74 -0.73
CA ASP A 60 6.28 11.27 -0.37
C ASP A 60 5.11 10.52 -1.02
N ASP A 61 5.38 9.50 -1.85
CA ASP A 61 4.32 8.76 -2.53
C ASP A 61 4.71 7.32 -2.89
N ALA A 62 3.69 6.49 -3.11
CA ALA A 62 3.81 5.15 -3.67
C ALA A 62 2.63 4.87 -4.62
N ASP A 63 2.90 4.13 -5.71
CA ASP A 63 1.89 3.88 -6.75
C ASP A 63 2.09 2.55 -7.49
N GLY A 64 1.03 2.10 -8.18
CA GLY A 64 1.02 0.84 -8.92
C GLY A 64 0.90 -0.38 -8.02
N PHE A 65 -0.06 -0.35 -7.09
CA PHE A 65 -0.28 -1.38 -6.08
C PHE A 65 -0.81 -2.68 -6.67
N HIS A 66 -0.08 -3.78 -6.45
CA HIS A 66 -0.49 -5.15 -6.77
C HIS A 66 -0.40 -6.03 -5.53
N LEU A 67 -1.48 -6.75 -5.21
CA LEU A 67 -1.56 -7.62 -4.03
C LEU A 67 -0.56 -8.78 -4.16
N VAL A 68 0.29 -8.99 -3.15
CA VAL A 68 1.33 -10.05 -3.18
C VAL A 68 0.73 -11.46 -3.17
N ASN A 69 -0.27 -11.67 -2.32
CA ASN A 69 -0.97 -12.96 -2.19
C ASN A 69 -2.42 -12.78 -2.63
N ASP A 70 -2.62 -12.57 -3.94
CA ASP A 70 -3.96 -12.46 -4.51
C ASP A 70 -4.61 -13.85 -4.64
N PRO A 71 -5.64 -14.18 -3.84
CA PRO A 71 -6.29 -15.49 -3.93
C PRO A 71 -7.11 -15.70 -5.20
N ARG A 72 -7.21 -14.68 -6.07
CA ARG A 72 -7.93 -14.73 -7.35
C ARG A 72 -7.06 -15.21 -8.52
N LEU A 73 -5.74 -15.33 -8.32
CA LEU A 73 -4.76 -15.76 -9.31
C LEU A 73 -4.29 -17.19 -9.08
#